data_AF-A0A6G9KQR6-F1
#
_entry.id   AF-A0A6G9KQR6-F1
#
_cell.length_a   1.000
_cell.length_b   1.000
_cell.length_c   1.000
_cell.angle_alpha   90.00
_cell.angle_beta   90.00
_cell.angle_gamma   90.00
#
_symmetry.space_group_name_H-M   'P 1'
#
loop_
_entity.id
_entity.type
_entity.pdbx_description
1 polymer ?
#
loop_
_entity_poly.entity_id
_entity_poly.type
_entity_poly.pdbx_seq_one_letter_code
_entity_poly.pdbx_strand_id
1 'polypeptide(L)'
;MWRQLFFALLLTIMMESACARRKTILKNIEDKVTSIEVDVKDIKQKILRLDDIFNQLSAIGAAVNALPSTIQSNMALPVKKIRESIDENCKAPKQQAPRCSDRRLITDNEGYLLAFRLTGGIKKSAYDKYVAVGLYDDSNDLVFYSMPCGCKTTNSSLYCDRHYRSVLLDLMPLLPVEKVRVAVYKKGVEKVRIVFDGRKRNHLNFFQQKQILEDPYTDLSSTTPADPNSFSIAGDDLKRRFFINNNYHGCTNDAGWLVVGDGPGSTSCPWEQKHEAHYPFILYANTPSNQTTPTEKYMKTTWQTQDPGEGDVLTISIKLRSSDC
;
A
#
# COMPACT_ATOMS: atom_id res chain seq x y z
N MET A 1 24.57 60.13 -8.81
CA MET A 1 24.96 59.87 -7.40
C MET A 1 23.94 59.02 -6.65
N TRP A 2 22.64 59.37 -6.62
CA TRP A 2 21.60 58.65 -5.86
C TRP A 2 21.32 57.20 -6.29
N ARG A 3 21.44 56.87 -7.58
CA ARG A 3 21.22 55.50 -8.08
C ARG A 3 22.26 54.50 -7.57
N GLN A 4 23.52 54.91 -7.38
CA GLN A 4 24.56 54.01 -6.89
C GLN A 4 24.46 53.78 -5.37
N LEU A 5 24.05 54.80 -4.61
CA LEU A 5 23.76 54.67 -3.18
C LEU A 5 22.56 53.76 -2.92
N PHE A 6 21.52 53.83 -3.75
CA PHE A 6 20.34 52.96 -3.63
C PHE A 6 20.65 51.48 -3.96
N PHE A 7 21.46 51.24 -4.99
CA PHE A 7 21.92 49.88 -5.32
C PHE A 7 22.82 49.29 -4.23
N ALA A 8 23.74 50.09 -3.68
CA ALA A 8 24.60 49.64 -2.58
C ALA A 8 23.79 49.26 -1.33
N LEU A 9 22.77 50.06 -0.98
CA LEU A 9 21.86 49.81 0.14
C LEU A 9 20.98 48.57 -0.08
N LEU A 10 20.44 48.38 -1.29
CA LEU A 10 19.66 47.18 -1.63
C LEU A 10 20.52 45.91 -1.57
N LEU A 11 21.78 45.98 -2.02
CA LEU A 11 22.70 44.84 -1.99
C LEU A 11 23.07 44.46 -0.55
N THR A 12 23.24 45.43 0.35
CA THR A 12 23.52 45.16 1.78
C THR A 12 22.33 44.51 2.47
N ILE A 13 21.11 45.02 2.25
CA ILE A 13 19.87 44.44 2.80
C ILE A 13 19.63 43.01 2.25
N MET A 14 19.92 42.78 0.96
CA MET A 14 19.81 41.44 0.36
C MET A 14 20.88 40.47 0.89
N MET A 15 22.10 40.93 1.19
CA MET A 15 23.13 40.09 1.81
C MET A 15 22.83 39.76 3.27
N GLU A 16 22.29 40.70 4.05
CA GLU A 16 21.87 40.47 5.44
C GLU A 16 20.71 39.47 5.54
N SER A 17 19.70 39.61 4.68
CA SER A 17 18.55 38.68 4.63
C SER A 17 18.94 37.27 4.15
N ALA A 18 19.88 37.15 3.20
CA ALA A 18 20.41 35.86 2.77
C ALA A 18 21.25 35.18 3.87
N CYS A 19 22.03 35.96 4.64
CA CYS A 19 22.81 35.45 5.78
C CYS A 19 21.92 34.95 6.92
N ALA A 20 20.87 35.70 7.26
CA ALA A 20 19.88 35.28 8.25
C ALA A 20 19.16 33.99 7.84
N ARG A 21 18.76 33.87 6.56
CA ARG A 21 18.11 32.67 6.03
C ARG A 21 19.03 31.45 6.04
N ARG A 22 20.32 31.62 5.74
CA ARG A 22 21.35 30.56 5.86
C ARG A 22 21.56 30.11 7.30
N LYS A 23 21.57 31.02 8.27
CA LYS A 23 21.67 30.68 9.70
C LYS A 23 20.47 29.85 10.19
N THR A 24 19.26 30.19 9.76
CA THR A 24 18.05 29.40 10.11
C THR A 24 18.08 28.01 9.50
N ILE A 25 18.55 27.88 8.24
CA ILE A 25 18.73 26.57 7.60
C ILE A 25 19.78 25.75 8.33
N LEU A 26 20.91 26.35 8.71
CA LEU A 26 21.98 25.67 9.44
C LEU A 26 21.47 25.14 10.79
N LYS A 27 20.73 25.95 11.54
CA LYS A 27 20.13 25.55 12.82
C LYS A 27 19.13 24.40 12.67
N ASN A 28 18.26 24.45 11.66
CA ASN A 28 17.34 23.34 11.36
C ASN A 28 18.07 22.04 10.97
N ILE A 29 19.25 22.14 10.35
CA ILE A 29 20.09 20.99 10.04
C ILE A 29 20.74 20.45 11.31
N GLU A 30 21.30 21.32 12.15
CA GLU A 30 21.88 20.94 13.46
C GLU A 30 20.86 20.21 14.34
N ASP A 31 19.65 20.76 14.47
CA ASP A 31 18.56 20.15 15.26
C ASP A 31 18.18 18.75 14.73
N LYS A 32 18.16 18.57 13.40
CA LYS A 32 17.89 17.26 12.78
C LYS A 32 19.03 16.28 12.96
N VAL A 33 20.29 16.73 12.87
CA VAL A 33 21.46 15.89 13.13
C VAL A 33 21.44 15.39 14.57
N THR A 34 21.15 16.25 15.54
CA THR A 34 21.00 15.84 16.95
C THR A 34 19.87 14.84 17.15
N SER A 35 18.72 15.01 16.49
CA SER A 35 17.63 14.01 16.53
C SER A 35 18.07 12.65 16.00
N ILE A 36 18.83 12.60 14.90
CA ILE A 36 19.34 11.36 14.30
C ILE A 36 20.34 10.67 15.24
N GLU A 37 21.21 11.44 15.92
CA GLU A 37 22.17 10.89 16.88
C GLU A 37 21.47 10.18 18.06
N VAL A 38 20.34 10.72 18.51
CA VAL A 38 19.51 10.08 19.55
C VAL A 38 18.93 8.76 19.05
N ASP A 39 18.36 8.73 17.84
CA ASP A 39 17.78 7.52 17.25
C ASP A 39 18.85 6.42 17.02
N VAL A 40 20.03 6.79 16.54
CA VAL A 40 21.15 5.86 16.36
C VAL A 40 21.59 5.25 17.70
N LYS A 41 21.55 6.03 18.79
CA LYS A 41 21.89 5.54 20.13
C LYS A 41 20.85 4.56 20.66
N ASP A 42 19.56 4.81 20.41
CA ASP A 42 18.46 3.89 20.77
C ASP A 42 18.55 2.58 19.98
N ILE A 43 18.83 2.64 18.67
CA ILE A 43 19.02 1.47 17.81
C ILE A 43 20.20 0.62 18.32
N LYS A 44 21.33 1.24 18.67
CA LYS A 44 22.49 0.53 19.25
C LYS A 44 22.12 -0.19 20.55
N GLN A 45 21.32 0.43 21.41
CA GLN A 45 20.84 -0.18 22.64
C GLN A 45 19.93 -1.38 22.38
N LYS A 46 19.04 -1.29 21.38
CA LYS A 46 18.17 -2.40 20.97
C LYS A 46 18.97 -3.59 20.40
N ILE A 47 20.03 -3.32 19.63
CA ILE A 47 20.93 -4.37 19.11
C ILE A 47 21.65 -5.09 20.27
N LEU A 48 22.18 -4.34 21.24
CA LEU A 48 22.83 -4.93 22.41
C LEU A 48 21.88 -5.82 23.24
N ARG A 49 20.60 -5.43 23.37
CA ARG A 49 19.58 -6.28 24.01
C ARG A 49 19.28 -7.56 23.24
N LEU A 50 19.34 -7.51 21.91
CA LEU A 50 19.19 -8.70 21.07
C LEU A 50 20.37 -9.67 21.22
N ASP A 51 21.59 -9.15 21.32
CA ASP A 51 22.78 -9.97 21.58
C ASP A 51 22.72 -10.65 22.96
N ASP A 52 22.22 -9.94 23.98
CA ASP A 52 22.01 -10.51 25.32
C ASP A 52 20.97 -11.65 25.30
N ILE A 53 19.85 -11.46 24.59
CA ILE A 53 18.83 -12.51 24.42
C ILE A 53 19.43 -13.74 23.71
N PHE A 54 20.27 -13.52 22.69
CA PHE A 54 20.92 -14.62 21.96
C PHE A 54 21.90 -15.39 22.87
N ASN A 55 22.67 -14.67 23.70
CA ASN A 55 23.56 -15.26 24.68
C ASN A 55 22.80 -16.06 25.74
N GLN A 56 21.68 -15.53 26.25
CA GLN A 56 20.80 -16.26 27.20
C GLN A 56 20.22 -17.54 26.57
N LEU A 57 19.78 -17.50 25.31
CA LEU A 57 19.28 -18.68 24.59
C LEU A 57 20.36 -19.74 24.40
N SER A 58 21.60 -19.33 24.11
CA SER A 58 22.73 -20.26 24.00
C SER A 58 23.07 -20.93 25.34
N ALA A 59 22.99 -20.19 26.45
CA ALA A 59 23.20 -20.70 27.80
C ALA A 59 22.10 -21.69 28.22
N ILE A 60 20.84 -21.42 27.84
CA ILE A 60 19.72 -22.35 28.02
C ILE A 60 19.98 -23.65 27.23
N GLY A 61 20.47 -23.55 25.99
CA GLY A 61 20.85 -24.72 25.19
C GLY A 61 21.94 -25.58 25.84
N ALA A 62 22.94 -24.94 26.47
CA ALA A 62 23.98 -25.64 27.21
C ALA A 62 23.45 -26.32 28.50
N ALA A 63 22.54 -25.66 29.22
CA ALA A 63 21.92 -26.20 30.43
C ALA A 63 21.01 -27.42 30.13
N VAL A 64 20.29 -27.42 29.01
CA VAL A 64 19.47 -28.57 28.56
C VAL A 64 20.34 -29.80 28.26
N ASN A 65 21.55 -29.61 27.74
CA ASN A 65 22.47 -30.70 27.46
C ASN A 65 23.11 -31.33 28.71
N ALA A 66 23.00 -30.67 29.87
CA ALA A 66 23.51 -31.17 31.16
C ALA A 66 22.45 -31.94 31.98
N LEU A 67 21.22 -32.08 31.49
CA LEU A 67 20.15 -32.81 32.18
C LEU A 67 20.28 -34.34 32.04
N PRO A 68 19.76 -35.13 33.00
CA PRO A 68 19.72 -36.59 32.91
C PRO A 68 18.98 -37.08 31.66
N SER A 69 19.46 -38.16 31.05
CA SER A 69 19.00 -38.69 29.75
C SER A 69 17.49 -38.99 29.68
N THR A 70 16.85 -39.23 30.83
CA THR A 70 15.40 -39.50 30.95
C THR A 70 14.54 -38.25 30.74
N ILE A 71 15.06 -37.04 30.99
CA ILE A 71 14.37 -35.76 30.74
C ILE A 71 14.65 -35.26 29.32
N GLN A 72 15.85 -35.54 28.80
CA GLN A 72 16.21 -35.20 27.42
C GLN A 72 15.31 -35.88 26.39
N SER A 73 14.90 -37.13 26.59
CA SER A 73 14.01 -37.85 25.65
C SER A 73 12.61 -37.24 25.55
N ASN A 74 12.08 -36.69 26.64
CA ASN A 74 10.75 -36.07 26.68
C ASN A 74 10.73 -34.64 26.12
N MET A 75 11.87 -33.95 26.12
CA MET A 75 12.01 -32.60 25.54
C MET A 75 12.64 -32.59 24.14
N ALA A 76 13.15 -33.73 23.66
CA ALA A 76 13.81 -33.84 22.35
C ALA A 76 12.87 -33.51 21.18
N LEU A 77 11.60 -33.91 21.24
CA LEU A 77 10.64 -33.69 20.14
C LEU A 77 10.18 -32.22 20.04
N PRO A 78 9.81 -31.52 21.13
CA PRO A 78 9.50 -30.10 21.09
C PRO A 78 10.70 -29.21 20.75
N VAL A 79 11.88 -29.50 21.32
CA VAL A 79 13.10 -28.72 21.06
C VAL A 79 13.58 -28.92 19.62
N LYS A 80 13.47 -30.14 19.08
CA LYS A 80 13.75 -30.41 17.66
C LYS A 80 12.80 -29.66 16.74
N LYS A 81 11.49 -29.63 17.02
CA LYS A 81 10.52 -28.83 16.24
C LYS A 81 10.80 -27.32 16.29
N ILE A 82 11.17 -26.79 17.46
CA ILE A 82 11.54 -25.37 17.60
C ILE A 82 12.82 -25.09 16.83
N ARG A 83 13.82 -25.96 16.92
CA ARG A 83 15.09 -25.84 16.21
C ARG A 83 14.92 -25.96 14.70
N GLU A 84 14.07 -26.87 14.24
CA GLU A 84 13.70 -27.03 12.82
C GLU A 84 12.93 -25.81 12.30
N SER A 85 12.03 -25.21 13.09
CA SER A 85 11.32 -23.99 12.74
C SER A 85 12.23 -22.75 12.71
N ILE A 86 13.20 -22.66 13.63
CA ILE A 86 14.23 -21.62 13.63
C ILE A 86 15.19 -21.81 12.45
N ASP A 87 15.63 -23.04 12.19
CA ASP A 87 16.50 -23.38 11.07
C ASP A 87 15.80 -23.19 9.72
N GLU A 88 14.49 -23.47 9.60
CA GLU A 88 13.69 -23.13 8.41
C GLU A 88 13.58 -21.61 8.23
N ASN A 89 13.39 -20.85 9.30
CA ASN A 89 13.36 -19.39 9.23
C ASN A 89 14.74 -18.77 8.95
N CYS A 90 15.83 -19.46 9.31
CA CYS A 90 17.21 -19.03 9.04
C CYS A 90 17.77 -19.53 7.70
N LYS A 91 17.28 -20.67 7.19
CA LYS A 91 17.60 -21.25 5.88
C LYS A 91 16.62 -20.84 4.79
N ALA A 92 15.46 -20.28 5.14
CA ALA A 92 14.66 -19.50 4.22
C ALA A 92 15.64 -18.55 3.55
N PRO A 93 15.79 -18.63 2.22
CA PRO A 93 16.85 -17.91 1.56
C PRO A 93 16.74 -16.46 2.01
N LYS A 94 17.83 -15.94 2.57
CA LYS A 94 18.13 -14.52 2.49
C LYS A 94 18.31 -14.18 1.01
N GLN A 95 17.25 -14.33 0.21
CA GLN A 95 17.00 -13.38 -0.83
C GLN A 95 16.87 -12.08 -0.05
N GLN A 96 18.00 -11.38 0.08
CA GLN A 96 17.93 -9.93 0.01
C GLN A 96 16.95 -9.68 -1.12
N ALA A 97 15.72 -9.27 -0.77
CA ALA A 97 14.82 -8.73 -1.75
C ALA A 97 15.69 -7.75 -2.55
N PRO A 98 15.79 -7.90 -3.88
CA PRO A 98 16.67 -7.06 -4.68
C PRO A 98 16.46 -5.62 -4.20
N ARG A 99 17.53 -4.89 -3.90
CA ARG A 99 17.36 -3.48 -3.50
C ARG A 99 16.76 -2.79 -4.72
N CYS A 100 15.62 -2.14 -4.54
CA CYS A 100 15.01 -1.32 -5.59
C CYS A 100 15.92 -0.11 -5.80
N SER A 101 16.90 -0.25 -6.68
CA SER A 101 17.94 0.74 -6.96
C SER A 101 17.44 1.87 -7.86
N ASP A 102 16.26 1.71 -8.48
CA ASP A 102 15.70 2.69 -9.41
C ASP A 102 14.73 3.66 -8.71
N ARG A 103 15.18 4.92 -8.57
CA ARG A 103 14.42 6.03 -7.97
C ARG A 103 13.38 6.62 -8.96
N ARG A 104 13.28 6.09 -10.18
CA ARG A 104 12.28 6.52 -11.16
C ARG A 104 10.86 6.21 -10.70
N LEU A 105 9.93 7.05 -11.15
CA LEU A 105 8.51 6.76 -11.03
C LEU A 105 8.21 5.43 -11.71
N ILE A 106 7.49 4.57 -11.02
CA ILE A 106 7.16 3.23 -11.51
C ILE A 106 6.12 3.41 -12.62
N THR A 107 6.55 3.17 -13.85
CA THR A 107 5.71 3.30 -15.03
C THR A 107 5.50 1.92 -15.64
N ASP A 108 4.28 1.61 -16.05
CA ASP A 108 4.02 0.39 -16.80
C ASP A 108 4.14 0.61 -18.32
N ASN A 109 3.95 -0.47 -19.09
CA ASN A 109 4.06 -0.45 -20.55
C ASN A 109 2.98 0.41 -21.23
N GLU A 110 1.92 0.79 -20.52
CA GLU A 110 0.84 1.64 -21.04
C GLU A 110 1.01 3.12 -20.66
N GLY A 111 2.11 3.46 -19.97
CA GLY A 111 2.43 4.83 -19.55
C GLY A 111 1.72 5.26 -18.26
N TYR A 112 1.17 4.34 -17.48
CA TYR A 112 0.60 4.64 -16.16
C TYR A 112 1.68 4.65 -15.08
N LEU A 113 1.67 5.71 -14.27
CA LEU A 113 2.52 5.89 -13.10
C LEU A 113 1.83 5.27 -11.88
N LEU A 114 2.48 4.37 -11.16
CA LEU A 114 1.96 3.82 -9.91
C LEU A 114 1.85 4.91 -8.84
N ALA A 115 0.65 5.21 -8.38
CA ALA A 115 0.40 6.21 -7.35
C ALA A 115 0.10 5.57 -5.98
N PHE A 116 -0.49 4.37 -5.97
CA PHE A 116 -0.73 3.61 -4.75
C PHE A 116 -0.80 2.10 -5.02
N ARG A 117 -0.38 1.32 -4.04
CA ARG A 117 -0.49 -0.14 -4.04
C ARG A 117 -0.90 -0.66 -2.67
N LEU A 118 -2.04 -1.33 -2.64
CA LEU A 118 -2.56 -2.11 -1.54
C LEU A 118 -1.98 -3.53 -1.58
N THR A 119 -1.67 -4.11 -0.42
CA THR A 119 -1.21 -5.51 -0.27
C THR A 119 -2.21 -6.23 0.60
N GLY A 120 -2.81 -7.32 0.13
CA GLY A 120 -3.71 -8.11 0.95
C GLY A 120 -2.99 -8.85 2.08
N GLY A 121 -3.69 -9.15 3.19
CA GLY A 121 -3.18 -10.05 4.23
C GLY A 121 -2.14 -9.48 5.20
N ILE A 122 -1.69 -8.24 5.03
CA ILE A 122 -0.60 -7.67 5.85
C ILE A 122 -1.04 -7.06 7.18
N LYS A 123 -2.34 -7.11 7.51
CA LYS A 123 -2.96 -6.61 8.76
C LYS A 123 -2.69 -5.13 9.05
N LYS A 124 -2.66 -4.31 8.00
CA LYS A 124 -2.52 -2.85 8.07
C LYS A 124 -3.64 -2.23 7.26
N SER A 125 -4.22 -1.13 7.72
CA SER A 125 -5.25 -0.45 6.95
C SER A 125 -4.65 0.18 5.70
N ALA A 126 -5.20 -0.21 4.56
CA ALA A 126 -4.89 0.38 3.27
C ALA A 126 -5.51 1.77 3.13
N TYR A 127 -6.71 1.98 3.65
CA TYR A 127 -7.38 3.28 3.65
C TYR A 127 -6.61 4.30 4.48
N ASP A 128 -6.16 3.95 5.69
CA ASP A 128 -5.36 4.86 6.53
C ASP A 128 -4.07 5.27 5.81
N LYS A 129 -3.39 4.32 5.15
CA LYS A 129 -2.26 4.67 4.29
C LYS A 129 -2.70 5.54 3.11
N TYR A 130 -3.84 5.25 2.48
CA TYR A 130 -4.34 5.98 1.32
C TYR A 130 -4.79 7.42 1.63
N VAL A 131 -5.15 7.74 2.86
CA VAL A 131 -5.54 9.11 3.23
C VAL A 131 -4.46 9.86 3.99
N ALA A 132 -3.30 9.24 4.19
CA ALA A 132 -2.14 9.84 4.86
C ALA A 132 -1.44 10.90 4.00
N VAL A 133 -2.10 12.06 3.84
CA VAL A 133 -1.58 13.25 3.17
C VAL A 133 -0.25 13.66 3.80
N GLY A 134 0.75 13.99 2.98
CA GLY A 134 2.09 14.36 3.44
C GLY A 134 3.03 13.19 3.77
N LEU A 135 2.55 11.93 3.79
CA LEU A 135 3.35 10.76 4.16
C LEU A 135 3.57 9.80 2.97
N TYR A 136 4.70 9.94 2.28
CA TYR A 136 4.97 9.23 1.02
C TYR A 136 6.14 8.27 1.12
N ASP A 137 6.02 7.11 0.47
CA ASP A 137 7.07 6.08 0.43
C ASP A 137 8.16 6.34 -0.63
N ASP A 138 7.98 7.36 -1.46
CA ASP A 138 8.91 7.76 -2.52
C ASP A 138 9.49 9.18 -2.35
N SER A 139 9.19 9.86 -1.23
CA SER A 139 9.68 11.22 -0.97
C SER A 139 10.98 11.29 -0.16
N ASN A 140 11.30 10.23 0.59
CA ASN A 140 12.46 10.18 1.48
C ASN A 140 13.33 8.96 1.15
N ASP A 141 14.64 9.18 1.00
CA ASP A 141 15.62 8.15 0.68
C ASP A 141 15.60 6.98 1.66
N LEU A 142 15.48 7.23 2.96
CA LEU A 142 15.48 6.17 3.97
C LEU A 142 14.25 5.27 3.83
N VAL A 143 13.08 5.86 3.60
CA VAL A 143 11.84 5.11 3.39
C VAL A 143 11.94 4.30 2.10
N PHE A 144 12.44 4.93 1.03
CA PHE A 144 12.63 4.31 -0.27
C PHE A 144 13.58 3.10 -0.19
N TYR A 145 14.73 3.23 0.48
CA TYR A 145 15.73 2.15 0.59
C TYR A 145 15.29 1.03 1.54
N SER A 146 14.47 1.33 2.54
CA SER A 146 13.94 0.34 3.48
C SER A 146 12.76 -0.47 2.94
N MET A 147 12.15 -0.04 1.84
CA MET A 147 10.94 -0.66 1.30
C MET A 147 11.28 -1.92 0.48
N PRO A 148 10.62 -3.07 0.75
CA PRO A 148 10.76 -4.26 -0.07
C PRO A 148 10.37 -4.00 -1.52
N CYS A 149 11.12 -4.55 -2.49
CA CYS A 149 10.79 -4.36 -3.89
C CYS A 149 9.41 -4.89 -4.28
N GLY A 150 8.93 -5.95 -3.64
CA GLY A 150 7.58 -6.46 -3.88
C GLY A 150 6.50 -5.39 -3.69
N CYS A 151 6.74 -4.41 -2.82
CA CYS A 151 5.83 -3.30 -2.55
C CYS A 151 5.70 -2.28 -3.69
N LYS A 152 6.44 -2.44 -4.78
CA LYS A 152 6.39 -1.60 -5.98
C LYS A 152 5.94 -2.36 -7.23
N THR A 153 5.55 -3.62 -7.09
CA THR A 153 5.20 -4.50 -8.22
C THR A 153 3.82 -5.11 -8.04
N THR A 154 3.22 -5.58 -9.13
CA THR A 154 1.95 -6.33 -9.08
C THR A 154 2.15 -7.80 -8.72
N ASN A 155 3.39 -8.30 -8.71
CA ASN A 155 3.72 -9.67 -8.39
C ASN A 155 3.62 -9.93 -6.87
N SER A 156 2.52 -10.54 -6.44
CA SER A 156 2.26 -10.89 -5.04
C SER A 156 3.15 -12.01 -4.49
N SER A 157 3.89 -12.73 -5.34
CA SER A 157 4.89 -13.70 -4.89
C SER A 157 6.14 -13.04 -4.30
N LEU A 158 6.35 -11.74 -4.57
CA LEU A 158 7.45 -10.99 -3.98
C LEU A 158 7.04 -10.45 -2.60
N TYR A 159 7.94 -10.61 -1.63
CA TYR A 159 7.73 -10.15 -0.27
C TYR A 159 7.41 -8.65 -0.20
N CYS A 160 6.35 -8.31 0.54
CA CYS A 160 5.97 -6.94 0.86
C CYS A 160 5.24 -6.88 2.20
N ASP A 161 5.64 -5.94 3.05
CA ASP A 161 5.18 -5.80 4.44
C ASP A 161 4.32 -4.55 4.70
N ARG A 162 4.06 -3.75 3.65
CA ARG A 162 3.37 -2.45 3.74
C ARG A 162 2.61 -2.11 2.46
N HIS A 163 1.73 -1.14 2.56
CA HIS A 163 1.16 -0.47 1.39
C HIS A 163 2.14 0.57 0.86
N TYR A 164 2.11 0.83 -0.45
CA TYR A 164 2.89 1.90 -1.06
C TYR A 164 1.98 3.07 -1.40
N ARG A 165 2.38 4.28 -0.99
CA ARG A 165 1.77 5.57 -1.35
C ARG A 165 2.81 6.48 -1.96
N SER A 166 2.51 6.98 -3.15
CA SER A 166 3.29 7.99 -3.84
C SER A 166 2.85 9.41 -3.49
N VAL A 167 3.79 10.36 -3.55
CA VAL A 167 3.51 11.80 -3.60
C VAL A 167 2.55 12.21 -4.72
N LEU A 168 2.46 11.39 -5.79
CA LEU A 168 1.59 11.65 -6.93
C LEU A 168 0.10 11.80 -6.55
N LEU A 169 -0.37 11.15 -5.48
CA LEU A 169 -1.77 11.27 -5.06
C LEU A 169 -2.12 12.65 -4.50
N ASP A 170 -1.19 13.28 -3.79
CA ASP A 170 -1.40 14.61 -3.23
C ASP A 170 -1.19 15.69 -4.29
N LEU A 171 -0.29 15.43 -5.25
CA LEU A 171 -0.05 16.31 -6.40
C LEU A 171 -1.08 16.16 -7.52
N MET A 172 -1.91 15.12 -7.50
CA MET A 172 -2.91 14.83 -8.53
C MET A 172 -3.71 16.06 -9.00
N PRO A 173 -4.20 16.97 -8.13
CA PRO A 173 -4.94 18.17 -8.56
C PRO A 173 -4.12 19.19 -9.36
N LEU A 174 -2.79 19.14 -9.24
CA LEU A 174 -1.84 20.04 -9.90
C LEU A 174 -1.23 19.43 -11.17
N LEU A 175 -1.33 18.12 -11.32
CA LEU A 175 -0.80 17.39 -12.46
C LEU A 175 -1.82 17.35 -13.61
N PRO A 176 -1.37 17.30 -14.88
CA PRO A 176 -2.25 17.15 -16.03
C PRO A 176 -2.72 15.69 -16.16
N VAL A 177 -3.39 15.16 -15.13
CA VAL A 177 -3.89 13.78 -15.12
C VAL A 177 -5.05 13.65 -16.10
N GLU A 178 -4.92 12.69 -17.01
CA GLU A 178 -5.94 12.37 -18.01
C GLU A 178 -6.80 11.18 -17.55
N LYS A 179 -6.14 10.09 -17.13
CA LYS A 179 -6.81 8.85 -16.71
C LYS A 179 -6.29 8.37 -15.37
N VAL A 180 -7.15 7.74 -14.59
CA VAL A 180 -6.78 7.00 -13.38
C VAL A 180 -7.23 5.56 -13.53
N ARG A 181 -6.33 4.61 -13.33
CA ARG A 181 -6.65 3.18 -13.39
C ARG A 181 -6.66 2.59 -11.98
N VAL A 182 -7.74 1.88 -11.66
CA VAL A 182 -7.82 0.99 -10.51
C VAL A 182 -7.80 -0.45 -11.03
N ALA A 183 -6.84 -1.24 -10.57
CA ALA A 183 -6.69 -2.61 -11.03
C ALA A 183 -6.45 -3.58 -9.87
N VAL A 184 -7.03 -4.78 -9.98
CA VAL A 184 -6.86 -5.87 -9.02
C VAL A 184 -6.04 -6.99 -9.65
N TYR A 185 -5.08 -7.51 -8.91
CA TYR A 185 -4.17 -8.57 -9.35
C TYR A 185 -4.26 -9.77 -8.42
N LYS A 186 -4.20 -10.97 -9.00
CA LYS A 186 -4.06 -12.24 -8.31
C LYS A 186 -2.85 -12.97 -8.88
N LYS A 187 -1.87 -13.30 -8.04
CA LYS A 187 -0.61 -13.94 -8.45
C LYS A 187 0.10 -13.21 -9.60
N GLY A 188 0.11 -11.87 -9.56
CA GLY A 188 0.72 -11.02 -10.60
C GLY A 188 -0.09 -10.86 -11.89
N VAL A 189 -1.22 -11.54 -12.05
CA VAL A 189 -2.09 -11.43 -13.22
C VAL A 189 -3.21 -10.44 -12.93
N GLU A 190 -3.41 -9.47 -13.82
CA GLU A 190 -4.52 -8.52 -13.74
C GLU A 190 -5.85 -9.25 -13.93
N LYS A 191 -6.80 -9.05 -13.01
CA LYS A 191 -8.12 -9.69 -13.00
C LYS A 191 -9.25 -8.71 -13.26
N VAL A 192 -9.11 -7.49 -12.76
CA VAL A 192 -10.09 -6.41 -12.93
C VAL A 192 -9.33 -5.13 -13.24
N ARG A 193 -9.88 -4.34 -14.16
CA ARG A 193 -9.38 -3.02 -14.55
C ARG A 193 -10.55 -2.07 -14.73
N ILE A 194 -10.57 -0.97 -13.97
CA ILE A 194 -11.50 0.13 -14.17
C ILE A 194 -10.68 1.39 -14.42
N VAL A 195 -10.98 2.10 -15.51
CA VAL A 195 -10.33 3.34 -15.90
C VAL A 195 -11.32 4.48 -15.71
N PHE A 196 -10.87 5.52 -15.04
CA PHE A 196 -11.64 6.71 -14.72
C PHE A 196 -11.06 7.94 -15.41
N ASP A 197 -11.92 8.94 -15.66
CA ASP A 197 -11.54 10.29 -16.03
C ASP A 197 -10.85 10.97 -14.84
N GLY A 198 -9.56 11.26 -15.00
CA GLY A 198 -8.74 11.90 -13.97
C GLY A 198 -8.73 13.42 -14.04
N ARG A 199 -9.35 14.02 -15.06
CA ARG A 199 -9.22 15.46 -15.33
C ARG A 199 -9.91 16.28 -14.24
N LYS A 200 -9.16 17.25 -13.68
CA LYS A 200 -9.64 18.14 -12.60
C LYS A 200 -10.19 17.36 -11.39
N ARG A 201 -9.57 16.21 -11.10
CA ARG A 201 -9.89 15.35 -9.95
C ARG A 201 -8.76 15.34 -8.93
N ASN A 202 -9.07 14.83 -7.75
CA ASN A 202 -8.12 14.54 -6.68
C ASN A 202 -8.19 13.05 -6.33
N HIS A 203 -7.30 12.59 -5.45
CA HIS A 203 -7.20 11.19 -5.05
C HIS A 203 -8.45 10.65 -4.33
N LEU A 204 -9.44 11.46 -3.95
CA LEU A 204 -10.67 10.98 -3.32
C LEU A 204 -11.88 10.98 -4.26
N ASN A 205 -11.95 11.94 -5.19
CA ASN A 205 -13.16 12.19 -5.99
C ASN A 205 -13.13 11.64 -7.42
N PHE A 206 -12.01 11.07 -7.88
CA PHE A 206 -11.96 10.38 -9.18
C PHE A 206 -12.75 9.07 -9.16
N PHE A 207 -12.85 8.42 -8.00
CA PHE A 207 -13.44 7.09 -7.83
C PHE A 207 -14.97 7.19 -7.68
N GLN A 208 -15.65 7.50 -8.79
CA GLN A 208 -17.09 7.67 -8.86
C GLN A 208 -17.62 7.12 -10.19
N GLN A 209 -18.85 6.59 -10.19
CA GLN A 209 -19.46 5.99 -11.39
C GLN A 209 -19.44 6.91 -12.61
N LYS A 210 -19.82 8.19 -12.44
CA LYS A 210 -19.82 9.19 -13.52
C LYS A 210 -18.44 9.47 -14.12
N GLN A 211 -17.36 9.01 -13.50
CA GLN A 211 -16.01 9.16 -14.02
C GLN A 211 -15.53 7.90 -14.76
N ILE A 212 -16.30 6.80 -14.79
CA ILE A 212 -15.89 5.59 -15.50
C ILE A 212 -15.79 5.86 -17.01
N LEU A 213 -14.63 5.52 -17.57
CA LEU A 213 -14.33 5.51 -19.00
C LEU A 213 -14.31 4.07 -19.55
N GLU A 214 -13.71 3.15 -18.80
CA GLU A 214 -13.56 1.74 -19.19
C GLU A 214 -13.76 0.86 -17.95
N ASP A 215 -14.50 -0.24 -18.07
CA ASP A 215 -14.73 -1.22 -17.01
C ASP A 215 -15.05 -2.60 -17.60
N PRO A 216 -14.91 -3.71 -16.84
CA PRO A 216 -15.12 -5.07 -17.33
C PRO A 216 -16.58 -5.55 -17.15
N TYR A 217 -17.49 -4.69 -16.70
CA TYR A 217 -18.82 -5.07 -16.29
C TYR A 217 -19.86 -4.68 -17.36
N THR A 218 -20.96 -5.43 -17.38
CA THR A 218 -22.10 -5.17 -18.28
C THR A 218 -23.17 -4.32 -17.60
N ASP A 219 -23.19 -4.29 -16.27
CA ASP A 219 -24.19 -3.62 -15.44
C ASP A 219 -23.59 -2.49 -14.58
N LEU A 220 -22.34 -2.10 -14.84
CA LEU A 220 -21.70 -0.90 -14.29
C LEU A 220 -21.19 -0.07 -15.46
N SER A 221 -21.54 1.21 -15.52
CA SER A 221 -20.90 2.20 -16.40
C SER A 221 -21.30 3.59 -15.96
N SER A 222 -20.68 4.62 -16.53
CA SER A 222 -21.06 6.02 -16.31
C SER A 222 -22.46 6.38 -16.79
N THR A 223 -23.10 5.52 -17.60
CA THR A 223 -24.43 5.73 -18.19
C THR A 223 -25.46 4.68 -17.76
N THR A 224 -25.06 3.66 -17.01
CA THR A 224 -25.96 2.57 -16.61
C THR A 224 -26.94 3.09 -15.54
N PRO A 225 -28.24 2.73 -15.58
CA PRO A 225 -29.22 3.13 -14.57
C PRO A 225 -29.02 2.50 -13.19
N ALA A 226 -28.11 1.52 -13.06
CA ALA A 226 -27.74 0.99 -11.76
C ALA A 226 -27.17 2.16 -10.92
N ASP A 227 -27.78 2.42 -9.77
CA ASP A 227 -27.37 3.43 -8.81
C ASP A 227 -26.71 2.72 -7.63
N PRO A 228 -25.36 2.61 -7.61
CA PRO A 228 -24.64 1.92 -6.56
C PRO A 228 -24.93 2.60 -5.23
N ASN A 229 -25.46 1.85 -4.27
CA ASN A 229 -25.70 2.39 -2.92
C ASN A 229 -24.40 2.80 -2.20
N SER A 230 -23.24 2.34 -2.68
CA SER A 230 -21.93 2.84 -2.30
C SER A 230 -20.99 2.84 -3.49
N PHE A 231 -20.35 3.97 -3.77
CA PHE A 231 -19.25 4.10 -4.72
C PHE A 231 -18.25 5.12 -4.20
N SER A 232 -17.32 4.70 -3.35
CA SER A 232 -16.27 5.58 -2.84
C SER A 232 -15.07 4.82 -2.28
N ILE A 233 -13.94 5.53 -2.17
CA ILE A 233 -12.74 5.00 -1.52
C ILE A 233 -12.97 4.81 -0.01
N ALA A 234 -13.67 5.75 0.61
CA ALA A 234 -14.04 5.67 2.02
C ALA A 234 -15.01 4.51 2.28
N GLY A 235 -15.94 4.23 1.36
CA GLY A 235 -16.97 3.21 1.51
C GLY A 235 -17.82 3.43 2.77
N ASP A 236 -17.87 2.46 3.69
CA ASP A 236 -18.81 2.49 4.82
C ASP A 236 -18.18 2.32 6.23
N ASP A 237 -19.04 2.35 7.25
CA ASP A 237 -18.66 2.25 8.67
C ASP A 237 -18.15 0.86 9.08
N LEU A 238 -18.41 -0.16 8.26
CA LEU A 238 -17.88 -1.52 8.44
C LEU A 238 -16.47 -1.66 7.86
N LYS A 239 -15.82 -0.54 7.50
CA LYS A 239 -14.50 -0.48 6.89
C LYS A 239 -14.43 -1.30 5.60
N ARG A 240 -15.54 -1.35 4.85
CA ARG A 240 -15.52 -1.72 3.44
C ARG A 240 -15.01 -0.51 2.68
N ARG A 241 -13.77 -0.57 2.21
CA ARG A 241 -13.06 0.51 1.53
C ARG A 241 -12.96 0.20 0.05
N PHE A 242 -12.59 1.20 -0.76
CA PHE A 242 -12.52 1.07 -2.23
C PHE A 242 -13.73 0.34 -2.78
N PHE A 243 -14.91 0.81 -2.36
CA PHE A 243 -16.12 0.03 -2.33
C PHE A 243 -17.06 0.46 -3.44
N ILE A 244 -17.44 -0.49 -4.29
CA ILE A 244 -18.42 -0.34 -5.36
C ILE A 244 -19.50 -1.40 -5.11
N ASN A 245 -20.60 -0.99 -4.50
CA ASN A 245 -21.69 -1.87 -4.06
C ASN A 245 -23.03 -1.45 -4.67
N ASN A 246 -23.83 -2.43 -5.04
CA ASN A 246 -25.13 -2.19 -5.65
C ASN A 246 -26.21 -2.07 -4.58
N ASN A 247 -26.31 -3.04 -3.67
CA ASN A 247 -27.42 -3.15 -2.73
C ASN A 247 -27.01 -3.80 -1.39
N TYR A 248 -27.78 -3.50 -0.34
CA TYR A 248 -27.74 -4.21 0.94
C TYR A 248 -29.08 -4.93 1.15
N HIS A 249 -29.14 -6.22 0.84
CA HIS A 249 -30.35 -7.05 0.96
C HIS A 249 -30.14 -8.20 1.96
N GLY A 250 -29.22 -7.98 2.90
CA GLY A 250 -28.75 -8.95 3.88
C GLY A 250 -27.56 -9.74 3.32
N CYS A 251 -26.75 -10.31 4.21
CA CYS A 251 -25.45 -10.90 3.84
C CYS A 251 -25.50 -11.90 2.66
N THR A 252 -26.58 -12.66 2.53
CA THR A 252 -26.77 -13.64 1.44
C THR A 252 -27.09 -13.01 0.09
N ASN A 253 -27.50 -11.74 0.05
CA ASN A 253 -27.95 -11.01 -1.15
C ASN A 253 -27.22 -9.68 -1.36
N ASP A 254 -26.32 -9.29 -0.46
CA ASP A 254 -25.43 -8.14 -0.64
C ASP A 254 -24.55 -8.39 -1.87
N ALA A 255 -24.63 -7.47 -2.82
CA ALA A 255 -23.99 -7.63 -4.12
C ALA A 255 -23.36 -6.33 -4.60
N GLY A 256 -22.25 -6.47 -5.32
CA GLY A 256 -21.49 -5.35 -5.85
C GLY A 256 -20.40 -5.79 -6.81
N TRP A 257 -19.43 -4.91 -7.04
CA TRP A 257 -18.39 -5.07 -8.05
C TRP A 257 -16.97 -5.11 -7.47
N LEU A 258 -16.70 -4.33 -6.43
CA LEU A 258 -15.39 -4.32 -5.75
C LEU A 258 -15.56 -3.99 -4.28
N VAL A 259 -14.87 -4.72 -3.40
CA VAL A 259 -14.79 -4.40 -1.97
C VAL A 259 -13.41 -4.72 -1.41
N VAL A 260 -12.88 -3.82 -0.59
CA VAL A 260 -11.71 -4.05 0.25
C VAL A 260 -12.15 -4.06 1.71
N GLY A 261 -12.17 -5.21 2.37
CA GLY A 261 -12.40 -5.25 3.82
C GLY A 261 -11.11 -4.89 4.55
N ASP A 262 -11.08 -3.73 5.20
CA ASP A 262 -9.83 -3.05 5.58
C ASP A 262 -9.62 -2.91 7.10
N GLY A 263 -10.02 -3.91 7.87
CA GLY A 263 -9.72 -3.92 9.29
C GLY A 263 -10.32 -5.08 10.07
N PRO A 264 -9.92 -5.21 11.35
CA PRO A 264 -10.62 -6.08 12.27
C PRO A 264 -12.02 -5.48 12.52
N GLY A 265 -13.03 -6.33 12.60
CA GLY A 265 -14.42 -5.90 12.79
C GLY A 265 -15.17 -5.50 11.51
N SER A 266 -14.59 -5.65 10.32
CA SER A 266 -15.35 -5.65 9.06
C SER A 266 -16.21 -6.90 8.90
N THR A 267 -16.83 -7.42 9.97
CA THR A 267 -17.23 -8.83 10.08
C THR A 267 -18.71 -9.02 10.32
N SER A 268 -19.53 -8.12 9.81
CA SER A 268 -20.99 -8.22 9.94
C SER A 268 -21.55 -9.45 9.24
N CYS A 269 -20.93 -9.86 8.14
CA CYS A 269 -21.38 -10.95 7.30
C CYS A 269 -20.41 -12.13 7.25
N PRO A 270 -20.89 -13.38 7.06
CA PRO A 270 -20.04 -14.57 6.97
C PRO A 270 -18.95 -14.47 5.91
N TRP A 271 -19.26 -13.87 4.75
CA TRP A 271 -18.29 -13.66 3.67
C TRP A 271 -17.14 -12.73 4.07
N GLU A 272 -17.35 -11.85 5.04
CA GLU A 272 -16.29 -11.00 5.59
C GLU A 272 -15.51 -11.71 6.71
N GLN A 273 -16.23 -12.41 7.60
CA GLN A 273 -15.65 -13.15 8.73
C GLN A 273 -14.61 -14.18 8.27
N LYS A 274 -14.84 -14.84 7.13
CA LYS A 274 -13.86 -15.75 6.49
C LYS A 274 -12.47 -15.11 6.29
N HIS A 275 -12.42 -13.79 6.14
CA HIS A 275 -11.21 -13.04 5.80
C HIS A 275 -10.66 -12.18 6.94
N GLU A 276 -11.27 -12.22 8.14
CA GLU A 276 -10.88 -11.38 9.28
C GLU A 276 -9.40 -11.55 9.67
N ALA A 277 -8.88 -12.78 9.59
CA ALA A 277 -7.49 -13.06 9.92
C ALA A 277 -6.48 -12.51 8.89
N HIS A 278 -6.93 -12.02 7.72
CA HIS A 278 -6.09 -11.66 6.58
C HIS A 278 -6.50 -10.32 5.94
N TYR A 279 -6.99 -9.35 6.71
CA TYR A 279 -7.23 -8.01 6.18
C TYR A 279 -5.91 -7.29 5.80
N PRO A 280 -5.93 -6.35 4.85
CA PRO A 280 -7.04 -6.11 3.95
C PRO A 280 -7.24 -7.30 3.02
N PHE A 281 -8.49 -7.63 2.72
CA PHE A 281 -8.82 -8.60 1.68
C PHE A 281 -9.52 -7.88 0.53
N ILE A 282 -9.38 -8.39 -0.69
CA ILE A 282 -9.92 -7.76 -1.89
C ILE A 282 -10.86 -8.75 -2.55
N LEU A 283 -12.15 -8.42 -2.64
CA LEU A 283 -13.11 -9.17 -3.43
C LEU A 283 -13.54 -8.35 -4.63
N TYR A 284 -13.71 -9.02 -5.77
CA TYR A 284 -14.21 -8.42 -6.99
C TYR A 284 -15.25 -9.31 -7.65
N ALA A 285 -16.17 -8.69 -8.37
CA ALA A 285 -17.18 -9.42 -9.11
C ALA A 285 -16.58 -10.13 -10.32
N ASN A 286 -16.92 -11.40 -10.46
CA ASN A 286 -16.47 -12.33 -11.50
C ASN A 286 -17.65 -13.14 -12.08
N THR A 287 -18.90 -12.80 -11.74
CA THR A 287 -20.08 -13.48 -12.27
C THR A 287 -20.18 -13.24 -13.78
N PRO A 288 -20.14 -14.29 -14.62
CA PRO A 288 -20.21 -14.12 -16.07
C PRO A 288 -21.50 -13.43 -16.50
N SER A 289 -21.40 -12.50 -17.44
CA SER A 289 -22.58 -11.95 -18.08
C SER A 289 -23.17 -12.96 -19.06
N ASN A 290 -24.50 -13.01 -19.17
CA ASN A 290 -25.20 -13.82 -20.20
C ASN A 290 -25.07 -13.21 -21.61
N GLN A 291 -24.21 -12.20 -21.81
CA GLN A 291 -23.99 -11.59 -23.11
C GLN A 291 -23.01 -12.44 -23.93
N THR A 292 -23.46 -12.85 -25.12
CA THR A 292 -22.66 -13.50 -26.16
C THR A 292 -21.77 -12.49 -26.87
N THR A 293 -20.77 -11.95 -26.17
CA THR A 293 -19.70 -11.12 -26.78
C THR A 293 -18.37 -11.86 -26.80
N PRO A 294 -17.46 -11.59 -27.78
CA PRO A 294 -16.15 -12.24 -27.87
C PRO A 294 -15.21 -11.97 -26.70
N THR A 295 -15.54 -11.02 -25.83
CA THR A 295 -14.83 -10.71 -24.59
C THR A 295 -15.72 -11.10 -23.41
N GLU A 296 -15.20 -11.93 -22.51
CA GLU A 296 -15.88 -12.25 -21.26
C GLU A 296 -16.05 -10.96 -20.45
N LYS A 297 -17.29 -10.46 -20.36
CA LYS A 297 -17.65 -9.40 -19.44
C LYS A 297 -18.38 -9.97 -18.24
N TYR A 298 -18.21 -9.33 -17.09
CA TYR A 298 -18.81 -9.74 -15.83
C TYR A 298 -20.05 -8.89 -15.50
N MET A 299 -20.79 -9.28 -14.48
CA MET A 299 -21.80 -8.45 -13.82
C MET A 299 -21.54 -8.46 -12.31
N LYS A 300 -22.30 -7.67 -11.53
CA LYS A 300 -22.19 -7.70 -10.06
C LYS A 300 -22.30 -9.12 -9.52
N THR A 301 -21.59 -9.38 -8.41
CA THR A 301 -21.56 -10.66 -7.72
C THR A 301 -22.15 -10.50 -6.33
N THR A 302 -22.94 -11.47 -5.92
CA THR A 302 -23.40 -11.60 -4.54
C THR A 302 -22.26 -12.16 -3.68
N TRP A 303 -21.82 -11.37 -2.69
CA TRP A 303 -20.56 -11.63 -1.98
C TRP A 303 -20.50 -12.98 -1.27
N GLN A 304 -21.65 -13.50 -0.83
CA GLN A 304 -21.72 -14.76 -0.10
C GLN A 304 -22.05 -15.98 -0.96
N THR A 305 -22.90 -15.83 -1.99
CA THR A 305 -23.53 -16.97 -2.67
C THR A 305 -22.98 -17.25 -4.06
N GLN A 306 -22.26 -16.30 -4.67
CA GLN A 306 -21.80 -16.38 -6.06
C GLN A 306 -20.28 -16.44 -6.22
N ASP A 307 -19.55 -16.81 -5.16
CA ASP A 307 -18.10 -17.05 -5.15
C ASP A 307 -17.26 -15.93 -5.80
N PRO A 308 -17.19 -14.75 -5.15
CA PRO A 308 -16.46 -13.60 -5.71
C PRO A 308 -14.98 -13.90 -5.91
N GLY A 309 -14.39 -13.25 -6.91
CA GLY A 309 -12.95 -13.35 -7.15
C GLY A 309 -12.16 -12.70 -6.02
N GLU A 310 -11.05 -13.32 -5.62
CA GLU A 310 -10.15 -12.81 -4.59
C GLU A 310 -8.86 -12.23 -5.20
N GLY A 311 -8.49 -11.01 -4.81
CA GLY A 311 -7.24 -10.34 -5.21
C GLY A 311 -6.17 -10.34 -4.11
N ASP A 312 -4.89 -10.31 -4.52
CA ASP A 312 -3.75 -10.15 -3.60
C ASP A 312 -3.25 -8.71 -3.53
N VAL A 313 -3.41 -7.95 -4.62
CA VAL A 313 -2.90 -6.59 -4.79
C VAL A 313 -3.95 -5.74 -5.49
N LEU A 314 -4.18 -4.53 -5.00
CA LEU A 314 -4.91 -3.48 -5.73
C LEU A 314 -3.98 -2.31 -5.99
N THR A 315 -3.96 -1.80 -7.22
CA THR A 315 -3.18 -0.63 -7.58
C THR A 315 -4.09 0.53 -7.99
N ILE A 316 -3.61 1.74 -7.73
CA ILE A 316 -4.13 2.96 -8.31
C ILE A 316 -2.96 3.61 -9.05
N SER A 317 -3.14 3.81 -10.35
CA SER A 317 -2.12 4.39 -11.23
C SER A 317 -2.70 5.57 -12.00
N ILE A 318 -1.89 6.60 -12.26
CA ILE A 318 -2.31 7.79 -12.99
C ILE A 318 -1.60 7.86 -14.35
N LYS A 319 -2.31 8.30 -15.38
CA LYS A 319 -1.75 8.60 -16.69
C LYS A 319 -1.83 10.09 -16.92
N LEU A 320 -0.68 10.70 -17.21
CA LEU A 320 -0.59 12.11 -17.54
C LEU A 320 -0.94 12.30 -19.01
N ARG A 321 -1.57 13.43 -19.33
CA ARG A 321 -1.79 13.84 -20.72
C ARG A 321 -0.42 13.98 -21.38
N SER A 322 -0.22 13.35 -22.54
CA SER A 322 0.94 13.64 -23.36
C SER A 322 0.93 15.14 -23.69
N SER A 323 2.01 15.84 -23.41
CA SER A 323 2.22 17.14 -24.05
C SER A 323 2.48 16.84 -25.52
N ASP A 324 1.56 17.24 -26.39
CA ASP A 324 1.90 17.45 -27.79
C ASP A 324 3.00 18.53 -27.78
N CYS A 325 4.25 18.09 -27.90
CA CYS A 325 5.40 18.97 -28.10
C CYS A 325 5.59 19.23 -29.58
#